data_AF-A0A3J8X1Q5-F1
#
_entry.id   AF-A0A3J8X1Q5-F1
#
_cell.length_a   1.000
_cell.length_b   1.000
_cell.length_c   1.000
_cell.angle_alpha   90.00
_cell.angle_beta   90.00
_cell.angle_gamma   90.00
#
_symmetry.space_group_name_H-M   'P 1'
#
loop_
_entity.id
_entity.type
_entity.pdbx_description
1 polymer ?
#
loop_
_entity_poly.entity_id
_entity_poly.type
_entity_poly.pdbx_seq_one_letter_code
_entity_poly.pdbx_strand_id
1 'polypeptide(L)'
;EILFLKFMVRDYRDLTGKDLGLIMHNIVRLNDDEAAELRSRIENMSPRSAASTFDMSTDPAPIHEWLARFQETRLEWQRPDDNATLPAPALTSGDDLPKAGNSKIPLPAITPELLMSQFPDMSDADRQALEYIADPENFSHVLHSDGTVLSVSENGPAAHFKNTYIPHTWTFKYNFKSPGEDYPYFASHVAQYQYVLAAVAGGWIGQMPVTLIRDNVINQATLNNTEGLKGEELKTAFLNNTPNGKSTAKILEAFNLEATSVKVEEIDGDANFYVNLKRK
;
A
#
# COMPACT_ATOMS: atom_id res chain seq x y z
N GLU A 1 -12.37 1.46 5.22
CA GLU A 1 -12.29 0.33 6.18
C GLU A 1 -12.46 -1.04 5.55
N ILE A 2 -13.60 -1.38 4.92
CA ILE A 2 -13.77 -2.67 4.20
C ILE A 2 -12.72 -2.87 3.09
N LEU A 3 -12.37 -1.81 2.35
CA LEU A 3 -11.28 -1.86 1.36
C LEU A 3 -9.92 -2.16 2.00
N PHE A 4 -9.68 -1.66 3.22
CA PHE A 4 -8.47 -1.95 3.99
C PHE A 4 -8.47 -3.39 4.50
N LEU A 5 -9.61 -3.91 4.98
CA LEU A 5 -9.77 -5.31 5.36
C LEU A 5 -9.56 -6.27 4.17
N LYS A 6 -10.21 -6.01 3.02
CA LYS A 6 -10.00 -6.78 1.77
C LYS A 6 -8.52 -6.79 1.37
N PHE A 7 -7.84 -5.65 1.54
CA PHE A 7 -6.42 -5.51 1.28
C PHE A 7 -5.57 -6.34 2.27
N MET A 8 -5.78 -6.19 3.58
CA MET A 8 -5.02 -6.91 4.62
C MET A 8 -5.14 -8.43 4.47
N VAL A 9 -6.33 -8.90 4.10
CA VAL A 9 -6.58 -10.32 3.82
C VAL A 9 -5.82 -10.78 2.57
N ARG A 10 -5.74 -9.97 1.52
CA ARG A 10 -4.97 -10.28 0.30
C ARG A 10 -3.47 -10.31 0.56
N ASP A 11 -2.92 -9.30 1.25
CA ASP A 11 -1.48 -9.26 1.58
C ASP A 11 -1.06 -10.49 2.39
N TYR A 12 -1.93 -10.94 3.32
CA TYR A 12 -1.68 -12.15 4.09
C TYR A 12 -1.77 -13.43 3.23
N ARG A 13 -2.75 -13.52 2.33
CA ARG A 13 -2.84 -14.62 1.36
C ARG A 13 -1.56 -14.70 0.53
N ASP A 14 -1.07 -13.57 0.02
CA ASP A 14 0.13 -13.53 -0.83
C ASP A 14 1.40 -13.89 -0.03
N LEU A 15 1.45 -13.52 1.26
CA LEU A 15 2.56 -13.87 2.16
C LEU A 15 2.56 -15.35 2.59
N THR A 16 1.38 -15.95 2.81
CA THR A 16 1.26 -17.25 3.48
C THR A 16 0.71 -18.38 2.60
N GLY A 17 0.12 -18.06 1.46
CA GLY A 17 -0.59 -18.99 0.58
C GLY A 17 -1.89 -19.54 1.17
N LYS A 18 -2.40 -19.02 2.29
CA LYS A 18 -3.59 -19.54 2.99
C LYS A 18 -4.89 -18.91 2.49
N ASP A 19 -5.96 -19.69 2.49
CA ASP A 19 -7.29 -19.30 2.03
C ASP A 19 -7.99 -18.28 2.96
N LEU A 20 -8.85 -17.45 2.35
CA LEU A 20 -9.64 -16.39 2.97
C LEU A 20 -10.43 -16.88 4.19
N GLY A 21 -10.99 -18.09 4.11
CA GLY A 21 -11.81 -18.67 5.17
C GLY A 21 -11.02 -18.94 6.46
N LEU A 22 -9.79 -19.42 6.33
CA LEU A 22 -8.88 -19.68 7.45
C LEU A 22 -8.32 -18.40 8.07
N ILE A 23 -8.11 -17.36 7.25
CA ILE A 23 -7.61 -16.05 7.69
C ILE A 23 -8.61 -15.40 8.63
N MET A 24 -9.90 -15.43 8.28
CA MET A 24 -10.94 -14.73 9.03
C MET A 24 -11.29 -15.44 10.34
N HIS A 25 -11.31 -16.77 10.34
CA HIS A 25 -11.59 -17.58 11.52
C HIS A 25 -10.43 -17.58 12.53
N ASN A 26 -9.18 -17.72 12.08
CA ASN A 26 -8.06 -17.94 12.99
C ASN A 26 -7.30 -16.67 13.40
N ILE A 27 -7.43 -15.56 12.66
CA ILE A 27 -6.57 -14.37 12.86
C ILE A 27 -7.36 -13.21 13.43
N VAL A 28 -8.58 -12.95 12.94
CA VAL A 28 -9.44 -11.88 13.46
C VAL A 28 -10.27 -12.37 14.67
N ARG A 29 -10.19 -13.67 15.00
CA ARG A 29 -11.00 -14.36 16.02
C ARG A 29 -12.50 -14.11 15.84
N LEU A 30 -12.93 -13.95 14.59
CA LEU A 30 -14.34 -13.84 14.27
C LEU A 30 -14.97 -15.22 14.40
N ASN A 31 -16.15 -15.28 15.00
CA ASN A 31 -16.94 -16.51 14.96
C ASN A 31 -17.40 -16.78 13.51
N ASP A 32 -17.89 -17.99 13.26
CA ASP A 32 -18.26 -18.43 11.90
C ASP A 32 -19.30 -17.51 11.23
N ASP A 33 -20.22 -16.94 12.00
CA ASP A 33 -21.27 -16.03 11.53
C ASP A 33 -20.69 -14.66 11.15
N GLU A 34 -19.85 -14.08 11.99
CA GLU A 34 -19.12 -12.82 11.71
C GLU A 34 -18.19 -12.96 10.50
N ALA A 35 -17.50 -14.10 10.39
CA ALA A 35 -16.65 -14.39 9.25
C ALA A 35 -17.48 -14.58 7.96
N ALA A 36 -18.64 -15.24 8.03
CA ALA A 36 -19.54 -15.38 6.89
C ALA A 36 -20.13 -14.04 6.44
N GLU A 37 -20.49 -13.16 7.38
CA GLU A 37 -20.97 -11.81 7.09
C GLU A 37 -19.90 -10.97 6.39
N LEU A 38 -18.67 -10.98 6.90
CA LEU A 38 -17.56 -10.26 6.27
C LEU A 38 -17.21 -10.82 4.89
N ARG A 39 -17.25 -12.15 4.72
CA ARG A 39 -17.04 -12.81 3.41
C ARG A 39 -18.09 -12.33 2.42
N SER A 40 -19.36 -12.40 2.78
CA SER A 40 -20.48 -11.89 1.98
C SER A 40 -20.30 -10.41 1.60
N ARG A 41 -19.88 -9.57 2.55
CA ARG A 41 -19.60 -8.14 2.30
C ARG A 41 -18.41 -7.90 1.36
N ILE A 42 -17.35 -8.72 1.43
CA ILE A 42 -16.16 -8.63 0.57
C ILE A 42 -16.43 -9.19 -0.84
N GLU A 43 -17.19 -10.28 -0.94
CA GLU A 43 -17.51 -11.00 -2.17
C GLU A 43 -18.57 -10.28 -3.02
N ASN A 44 -19.58 -9.68 -2.40
CA ASN A 44 -20.61 -8.88 -3.10
C ASN A 44 -20.08 -7.56 -3.70
N MET A 45 -18.77 -7.29 -3.60
CA MET A 45 -18.11 -6.12 -4.18
C MET A 45 -17.36 -6.41 -5.51
N SER A 46 -17.58 -7.55 -6.18
CA SER A 46 -17.08 -7.82 -7.56
C SER A 46 -18.20 -8.34 -8.48
N PRO A 47 -18.10 -8.14 -9.81
CA PRO A 47 -19.03 -7.26 -10.51
C PRO A 47 -20.27 -8.00 -11.03
N ARG A 48 -21.47 -7.57 -10.63
CA ARG A 48 -22.64 -7.62 -11.52
C ARG A 48 -23.80 -6.70 -11.12
N SER A 49 -24.11 -5.86 -12.10
CA SER A 49 -25.38 -5.21 -12.46
C SER A 49 -26.20 -4.43 -11.43
N ALA A 50 -26.35 -3.15 -11.78
CA ALA A 50 -27.60 -2.38 -11.84
C ALA A 50 -28.56 -2.43 -10.63
N ALA A 51 -28.75 -1.25 -10.04
CA ALA A 51 -29.82 -0.91 -9.13
C ALA A 51 -29.84 -1.68 -7.80
N SER A 52 -29.03 -1.21 -6.85
CA SER A 52 -29.40 -1.33 -5.45
C SER A 52 -28.98 -0.05 -4.73
N THR A 53 -29.98 0.70 -4.27
CA THR A 53 -29.81 1.81 -3.34
C THR A 53 -29.16 1.25 -2.07
N PHE A 54 -27.88 1.57 -1.88
CA PHE A 54 -27.12 1.18 -0.70
C PHE A 54 -27.65 1.97 0.50
N ASP A 55 -28.35 1.30 1.42
CA ASP A 55 -28.87 1.87 2.65
C ASP A 55 -27.74 1.93 3.70
N MET A 56 -27.37 3.14 4.14
CA MET A 56 -26.36 3.38 5.18
C MET A 56 -26.93 3.30 6.61
N SER A 57 -28.05 2.61 6.83
CA SER A 57 -28.73 2.53 8.14
C SER A 57 -28.18 1.47 9.12
N THR A 58 -27.08 0.77 8.82
CA THR A 58 -26.52 -0.22 9.77
C THR A 58 -25.27 0.32 10.46
N ASP A 59 -25.31 0.27 11.80
CA ASP A 59 -24.35 0.78 12.77
C ASP A 59 -22.87 0.56 12.37
N PRO A 60 -22.02 1.61 12.31
CA PRO A 60 -20.60 1.52 11.93
C PRO A 60 -19.70 0.86 13.00
N ALA A 61 -20.20 0.59 14.21
CA ALA A 61 -19.43 0.02 15.32
C ALA A 61 -18.63 -1.29 15.03
N PRO A 62 -19.10 -2.26 14.22
CA PRO A 62 -18.39 -3.54 14.05
C PRO A 62 -17.07 -3.41 13.29
N ILE A 63 -16.98 -2.46 12.34
CA ILE A 63 -15.84 -2.38 11.42
C ILE A 63 -14.61 -1.77 12.12
N HIS A 64 -14.81 -0.77 12.98
CA HIS A 64 -13.74 -0.18 13.79
C HIS A 64 -13.12 -1.20 14.74
N GLU A 65 -13.94 -2.03 15.39
CA GLU A 65 -13.47 -3.09 16.29
C GLU A 65 -12.66 -4.15 15.53
N TRP A 66 -13.04 -4.45 14.29
CA TRP A 66 -12.33 -5.39 13.43
C TRP A 66 -10.99 -4.84 12.93
N LEU A 67 -10.93 -3.55 12.59
CA LEU A 67 -9.66 -2.90 12.26
C LEU A 67 -8.70 -2.88 13.45
N ALA A 68 -9.19 -2.56 14.64
CA ALA A 68 -8.38 -2.56 15.87
C ALA A 68 -7.80 -3.95 16.17
N ARG A 69 -8.62 -5.01 16.13
CA ARG A 69 -8.15 -6.40 16.32
C ARG A 69 -7.14 -6.84 15.28
N PHE A 70 -7.31 -6.42 14.02
CA PHE A 70 -6.35 -6.71 12.95
C PHE A 70 -5.01 -5.97 13.17
N GLN A 71 -5.05 -4.73 13.64
CA GLN A 71 -3.87 -3.93 13.99
C GLN A 71 -3.11 -4.54 15.19
N GLU A 72 -3.80 -4.95 16.25
CA GLU A 72 -3.21 -5.64 17.40
C GLU A 72 -2.53 -6.95 17.00
N THR A 73 -3.22 -7.76 16.19
CA THR A 73 -2.66 -9.01 15.68
C THR A 73 -1.39 -8.72 14.88
N ARG A 74 -1.40 -7.71 13.99
CA ARG A 74 -0.24 -7.26 13.20
C ARG A 74 0.96 -6.83 14.05
N LEU A 75 0.72 -6.12 15.16
CA LEU A 75 1.75 -5.71 16.12
C LEU A 75 2.42 -6.92 16.80
N GLU A 76 1.66 -7.99 17.07
CA GLU A 76 2.24 -9.26 17.57
C GLU A 76 3.22 -9.89 16.56
N TRP A 77 2.95 -9.82 15.25
CA TRP A 77 3.87 -10.30 14.20
C TRP A 77 5.09 -9.39 13.96
N GLN A 78 5.08 -8.18 14.51
CA GLN A 78 6.21 -7.24 14.40
C GLN A 78 7.14 -7.28 15.61
N ARG A 79 6.73 -7.93 16.71
CA ARG A 79 7.62 -8.19 17.84
C ARG A 79 8.69 -9.22 17.42
N PRO A 80 9.96 -9.03 17.79
CA PRO A 80 10.95 -10.09 17.67
C PRO A 80 10.47 -11.28 18.50
N ASP A 81 10.45 -12.48 17.91
CA ASP A 81 10.27 -13.72 18.65
C ASP A 81 11.49 -13.93 19.56
N ASP A 82 11.48 -13.32 20.74
CA ASP A 82 12.53 -13.55 21.75
C ASP A 82 12.26 -14.83 22.57
N ASN A 83 11.14 -15.53 22.36
CA ASN A 83 10.90 -16.87 22.93
C ASN A 83 9.64 -17.52 22.34
N ALA A 84 9.77 -18.33 21.29
CA ALA A 84 8.77 -19.34 20.97
C ALA A 84 9.38 -20.52 20.18
N THR A 85 9.87 -21.52 20.92
CA THR A 85 10.01 -22.88 20.41
C THR A 85 8.61 -23.39 20.04
N LEU A 86 8.22 -23.32 18.77
CA LEU A 86 7.08 -24.07 18.26
C LEU A 86 7.57 -25.33 17.50
N PRO A 87 6.88 -26.48 17.66
CA PRO A 87 7.38 -27.75 17.17
C PRO A 87 7.28 -27.83 15.64
N ALA A 88 8.34 -28.36 15.03
CA ALA A 88 8.42 -28.60 13.60
C ALA A 88 7.30 -29.54 13.11
N PRO A 89 6.56 -29.20 12.04
CA PRO A 89 5.83 -30.21 11.27
C PRO A 89 6.82 -30.92 10.34
N ALA A 90 6.67 -32.25 10.27
CA ALA A 90 7.55 -33.14 9.53
C ALA A 90 7.66 -32.78 8.03
N LEU A 91 8.91 -32.83 7.56
CA LEU A 91 9.31 -32.79 6.16
C LEU A 91 8.54 -33.84 5.34
N THR A 92 7.83 -33.38 4.30
CA THR A 92 7.67 -34.18 3.09
C THR A 92 8.21 -33.37 1.91
N SER A 93 9.12 -34.02 1.21
CA SER A 93 9.94 -33.57 0.10
C SER A 93 9.14 -33.17 -1.14
N GLY A 94 9.48 -32.03 -1.75
CA GLY A 94 8.99 -31.63 -3.06
C GLY A 94 9.46 -30.23 -3.46
N ASP A 95 10.54 -30.19 -4.22
CA ASP A 95 11.04 -29.10 -5.09
C ASP A 95 11.41 -27.74 -4.45
N ASP A 96 12.72 -27.62 -4.21
CA ASP A 96 13.44 -26.37 -3.94
C ASP A 96 13.38 -25.42 -5.16
N LEU A 97 12.65 -24.32 -4.99
CA LEU A 97 12.95 -23.03 -5.63
C LEU A 97 13.28 -22.04 -4.50
N PRO A 98 14.39 -21.30 -4.56
CA PRO A 98 14.73 -20.34 -3.51
C PRO A 98 13.72 -19.20 -3.54
N LYS A 99 12.84 -19.13 -2.53
CA LYS A 99 12.00 -17.95 -2.29
C LYS A 99 12.92 -16.77 -1.99
N ALA A 100 13.04 -15.83 -2.93
CA ALA A 100 13.75 -14.58 -2.74
C ALA A 100 13.24 -13.88 -1.47
N GLY A 101 14.16 -13.49 -0.59
CA GLY A 101 13.89 -13.14 0.79
C GLY A 101 13.10 -11.84 1.00
N ASN A 102 12.07 -11.93 1.84
CA ASN A 102 11.31 -10.81 2.42
C ASN A 102 11.89 -10.38 3.79
N SER A 103 13.20 -10.52 3.99
CA SER A 103 13.82 -10.24 5.28
C SER A 103 13.83 -8.74 5.56
N LYS A 104 13.42 -8.36 6.77
CA LYS A 104 13.54 -6.98 7.26
C LYS A 104 15.02 -6.62 7.32
N ILE A 105 15.37 -5.41 6.92
CA ILE A 105 16.73 -4.86 7.06
C ILE A 105 16.72 -3.59 7.92
N PRO A 106 17.85 -3.24 8.56
CA PRO A 106 17.94 -2.01 9.35
C PRO A 106 17.64 -0.77 8.51
N LEU A 107 16.93 0.19 9.09
CA LEU A 107 16.68 1.47 8.44
C LEU A 107 17.98 2.27 8.33
N PRO A 108 18.32 2.83 7.15
CA PRO A 108 19.43 3.76 7.05
C PRO A 108 19.14 5.06 7.79
N ALA A 109 20.18 5.73 8.28
CA ALA A 109 20.04 7.07 8.83
C ALA A 109 19.72 8.08 7.72
N ILE A 110 18.58 8.74 7.81
CA ILE A 110 18.15 9.78 6.87
C ILE A 110 18.33 11.13 7.54
N THR A 111 19.26 11.95 7.04
CA THR A 111 19.48 13.30 7.58
C THR A 111 18.64 14.34 6.82
N PRO A 112 18.31 15.49 7.46
CA PRO A 112 17.65 16.60 6.77
C PRO A 112 18.41 17.07 5.52
N GLU A 113 19.74 17.12 5.57
CA GLU A 113 20.58 17.53 4.43
C GLU A 113 20.43 16.57 3.25
N LEU A 114 20.35 15.26 3.53
CA LEU A 114 20.10 14.26 2.50
C LEU A 114 18.73 14.47 1.85
N LEU A 115 17.67 14.63 2.64
CA LEU A 115 16.32 14.88 2.12
C LEU A 115 16.28 16.15 1.25
N MET A 116 16.88 17.23 1.74
CA MET A 116 16.97 18.51 1.01
C MET A 116 17.79 18.39 -0.28
N SER A 117 18.85 17.58 -0.29
CA SER A 117 19.63 17.35 -1.51
C SER A 117 18.84 16.63 -2.59
N GLN A 118 17.90 15.75 -2.21
CA GLN A 118 17.07 15.00 -3.15
C GLN A 118 15.87 15.81 -3.66
N PHE A 119 15.41 16.76 -2.86
CA PHE A 119 14.24 17.59 -3.16
C PHE A 119 14.54 19.06 -2.85
N PRO A 120 15.40 19.73 -3.66
CA PRO A 120 15.91 21.06 -3.34
C PRO A 120 14.87 22.18 -3.38
N ASP A 121 13.79 22.00 -4.15
CA ASP A 121 12.77 23.03 -4.40
C ASP A 121 11.54 22.90 -3.47
N MET A 122 11.67 22.20 -2.34
CA MET A 122 10.56 22.00 -1.40
C MET A 122 10.19 23.28 -0.64
N SER A 123 8.88 23.50 -0.46
CA SER A 123 8.39 24.53 0.45
C SER A 123 8.67 24.18 1.91
N ASP A 124 8.57 25.17 2.81
CA ASP A 124 8.70 24.92 4.26
C ASP A 124 7.64 23.94 4.77
N ALA A 125 6.44 23.96 4.19
CA ALA A 125 5.36 23.04 4.55
C ALA A 125 5.68 21.59 4.13
N ASP A 126 6.26 21.39 2.93
CA ASP A 126 6.65 20.06 2.46
C ASP A 126 7.82 19.51 3.29
N ARG A 127 8.75 20.38 3.71
CA ARG A 127 9.84 20.02 4.62
C ARG A 127 9.30 19.56 5.98
N GLN A 128 8.42 20.35 6.59
CA GLN A 128 7.79 20.00 7.86
C GLN A 128 7.01 18.68 7.75
N ALA A 129 6.37 18.41 6.61
CA ALA A 129 5.70 17.14 6.39
C ALA A 129 6.67 15.95 6.34
N LEU A 130 7.86 16.11 5.73
CA LEU A 130 8.89 15.07 5.73
C LEU A 130 9.52 14.88 7.12
N GLU A 131 9.75 15.95 7.87
CA GLU A 131 10.20 15.88 9.27
C GLU A 131 9.17 15.16 10.14
N TYR A 132 7.89 15.47 9.97
CA TYR A 132 6.78 14.77 10.64
C TYR A 132 6.78 13.27 10.30
N ILE A 133 7.04 12.90 9.05
CA ILE A 133 7.12 11.48 8.64
C ILE A 133 8.38 10.80 9.18
N ALA A 134 9.50 11.52 9.29
CA ALA A 134 10.77 10.94 9.77
C ALA A 134 10.79 10.69 11.29
N ASP A 135 9.92 11.39 12.03
CA ASP A 135 9.84 11.29 13.48
C ASP A 135 9.21 9.94 13.92
N PRO A 136 9.95 9.10 14.67
CA PRO A 136 9.45 7.81 15.14
C PRO A 136 8.27 7.92 16.11
N GLU A 137 8.03 9.08 16.71
CA GLU A 137 6.81 9.30 17.51
C GLU A 137 5.57 9.39 16.62
N ASN A 138 5.71 9.84 15.37
CA ASN A 138 4.58 10.06 14.44
C ASN A 138 4.41 8.93 13.43
N PHE A 139 5.50 8.24 13.06
CA PHE A 139 5.51 7.21 12.04
C PHE A 139 6.47 6.06 12.36
N SER A 140 6.02 4.83 12.09
CA SER A 140 6.91 3.68 12.03
C SER A 140 7.19 3.29 10.58
N HIS A 141 8.41 2.78 10.36
CA HIS A 141 8.86 2.31 9.06
C HIS A 141 9.48 0.92 9.15
N VAL A 142 9.24 0.10 8.13
CA VAL A 142 9.91 -1.17 7.92
C VAL A 142 10.40 -1.22 6.48
N LEU A 143 11.69 -1.50 6.31
CA LEU A 143 12.31 -1.73 5.01
C LEU A 143 12.65 -3.22 4.87
N HIS A 144 12.32 -3.77 3.71
CA HIS A 144 12.63 -5.14 3.33
C HIS A 144 13.74 -5.18 2.27
N SER A 145 14.45 -6.32 2.19
CA SER A 145 15.57 -6.53 1.26
C SER A 145 15.18 -6.45 -0.22
N ASP A 146 13.91 -6.59 -0.56
CA ASP A 146 13.37 -6.45 -1.92
C ASP A 146 13.07 -4.98 -2.32
N GLY A 147 13.36 -4.03 -1.44
CA GLY A 147 13.05 -2.61 -1.65
C GLY A 147 11.62 -2.23 -1.24
N THR A 148 10.85 -3.15 -0.65
CA THR A 148 9.54 -2.85 -0.09
C THR A 148 9.68 -2.04 1.20
N VAL A 149 8.99 -0.90 1.24
CA VAL A 149 8.89 -0.05 2.42
C VAL A 149 7.44 0.01 2.88
N LEU A 150 7.24 -0.28 4.16
CA LEU A 150 6.00 -0.05 4.87
C LEU A 150 6.16 1.17 5.77
N SER A 151 5.26 2.13 5.68
CA SER A 151 5.12 3.24 6.62
C SER A 151 3.74 3.24 7.24
N VAL A 152 3.66 3.44 8.55
CA VAL A 152 2.41 3.51 9.32
C VAL A 152 2.41 4.75 10.19
N SER A 153 1.33 5.51 10.20
CA SER A 153 1.16 6.61 11.15
C SER A 153 0.88 6.05 12.54
N GLU A 154 1.68 6.44 13.53
CA GLU A 154 1.51 6.07 14.94
C GLU A 154 0.56 7.03 15.65
N ASN A 155 0.62 8.31 15.28
CA ASN A 155 -0.24 9.37 15.81
C ASN A 155 -1.37 9.71 14.84
N GLY A 156 -2.59 9.76 15.37
CA GLY A 156 -3.78 10.16 14.62
C GLY A 156 -4.47 9.02 13.86
N PRO A 157 -5.28 9.34 12.85
CA PRO A 157 -6.12 8.37 12.16
C PRO A 157 -5.27 7.42 11.31
N ALA A 158 -5.64 6.13 11.29
CA ALA A 158 -4.83 5.07 10.69
C ALA A 158 -4.52 5.33 9.20
N ALA A 159 -3.24 5.63 8.92
CA ALA A 159 -2.71 5.75 7.57
C ALA A 159 -1.61 4.71 7.32
N HIS A 160 -1.68 4.05 6.17
CA HIS A 160 -0.82 2.93 5.83
C HIS A 160 -0.33 3.01 4.40
N PHE A 161 0.99 2.89 4.22
CA PHE A 161 1.65 3.01 2.93
C PHE A 161 2.59 1.85 2.72
N LYS A 162 2.37 1.02 1.71
CA LYS A 162 3.34 0.01 1.28
C LYS A 162 3.61 0.17 -0.20
N ASN A 163 4.87 0.44 -0.49
CA ASN A 163 5.36 0.63 -1.83
C ASN A 163 6.71 -0.10 -1.95
N THR A 164 7.01 -0.59 -3.14
CA THR A 164 8.29 -1.21 -3.47
C THR A 164 9.06 -0.28 -4.38
N TYR A 165 10.29 0.05 -3.98
CA TYR A 165 11.18 0.92 -4.72
C TYR A 165 12.43 0.13 -5.13
N ILE A 166 12.53 -0.13 -6.43
CA ILE A 166 13.75 -0.63 -7.05
C ILE A 166 14.17 0.33 -8.17
N PRO A 167 15.43 0.27 -8.64
CA PRO A 167 15.83 1.04 -9.81
C PRO A 167 14.85 0.83 -10.97
N HIS A 168 14.50 1.91 -11.67
CA HIS A 168 13.63 1.94 -12.85
C HIS A 168 12.14 1.64 -12.62
N THR A 169 11.75 0.86 -11.61
CA THR A 169 10.34 0.50 -11.38
C THR A 169 9.93 0.73 -9.94
N TRP A 170 8.88 1.53 -9.74
CA TRP A 170 8.26 1.67 -8.43
C TRP A 170 6.86 1.07 -8.44
N THR A 171 6.52 0.28 -7.43
CA THR A 171 5.23 -0.39 -7.31
C THR A 171 4.52 0.11 -6.07
N PHE A 172 3.40 0.78 -6.26
CA PHE A 172 2.57 1.31 -5.20
C PHE A 172 1.43 0.35 -4.95
N LYS A 173 1.55 -0.46 -3.89
CA LYS A 173 0.57 -1.49 -3.55
C LYS A 173 -0.64 -0.89 -2.84
N TYR A 174 -0.40 -0.02 -1.86
CA TYR A 174 -1.47 0.72 -1.21
C TYR A 174 -0.97 1.95 -0.47
N ASN A 175 -1.77 3.01 -0.53
CA ASN A 175 -1.55 4.28 0.15
C ASN A 175 -2.88 4.76 0.73
N PHE A 176 -3.23 4.21 1.89
CA PHE A 176 -4.49 4.51 2.54
C PHE A 176 -4.32 5.61 3.59
N LYS A 177 -5.32 6.47 3.62
CA LYS A 177 -5.56 7.45 4.67
C LYS A 177 -7.03 7.34 5.05
N SER A 178 -7.35 7.46 6.34
CA SER A 178 -8.73 7.62 6.78
C SER A 178 -9.35 8.87 6.13
N PRO A 179 -10.54 8.75 5.50
CA PRO A 179 -11.24 9.89 4.93
C PRO A 179 -11.70 10.88 6.01
N GLY A 180 -11.79 12.17 5.67
CA GLY A 180 -12.35 13.21 6.55
C GLY A 180 -11.39 13.74 7.61
N GLU A 181 -10.14 13.31 7.56
CA GLU A 181 -9.11 13.64 8.55
C GLU A 181 -8.05 14.57 7.96
N ASP A 182 -7.61 15.53 8.78
CA ASP A 182 -6.58 16.49 8.41
C ASP A 182 -5.21 15.92 8.79
N TYR A 183 -4.43 15.55 7.76
CA TYR A 183 -3.05 15.09 7.93
C TYR A 183 -2.07 16.22 7.60
N PRO A 184 -0.99 16.40 8.38
CA PRO A 184 0.03 17.40 8.09
C PRO A 184 0.98 16.99 6.92
N TYR A 185 0.59 15.99 6.12
CA TYR A 185 1.40 15.44 5.04
C TYR A 185 0.51 14.91 3.90
N PHE A 186 1.07 14.74 2.71
CA PHE A 186 0.44 14.06 1.58
C PHE A 186 1.07 12.67 1.33
N ALA A 187 0.39 11.83 0.55
CA ALA A 187 0.95 10.54 0.12
C ALA A 187 2.24 10.69 -0.70
N SER A 188 2.41 11.82 -1.40
CA SER A 188 3.65 12.19 -2.09
C SER A 188 4.82 12.34 -1.12
N HIS A 189 4.62 12.97 0.04
CA HIS A 189 5.67 13.11 1.06
C HIS A 189 6.09 11.75 1.62
N VAL A 190 5.13 10.86 1.88
CA VAL A 190 5.46 9.49 2.30
C VAL A 190 6.24 8.77 1.22
N ALA A 191 5.86 8.94 -0.05
CA ALA A 191 6.58 8.33 -1.17
C ALA A 191 8.02 8.86 -1.32
N GLN A 192 8.25 10.17 -1.11
CA GLN A 192 9.57 10.78 -1.06
C GLN A 192 10.44 10.18 0.04
N TYR A 193 9.90 10.08 1.25
CA TYR A 193 10.64 9.50 2.37
C TYR A 193 10.96 8.01 2.16
N GLN A 194 9.97 7.22 1.72
CA GLN A 194 10.19 5.80 1.43
C GLN A 194 11.19 5.57 0.29
N TYR A 195 11.16 6.40 -0.76
CA TYR A 195 12.17 6.37 -1.81
C TYR A 195 13.57 6.56 -1.23
N VAL A 196 13.78 7.57 -0.39
CA VAL A 196 15.10 7.84 0.18
C VAL A 196 15.58 6.68 1.05
N LEU A 197 14.70 6.08 1.87
CA LEU A 197 15.04 4.88 2.64
C LEU A 197 15.55 3.74 1.75
N ALA A 198 14.78 3.37 0.72
CA ALA A 198 15.15 2.28 -0.17
C ALA A 198 16.40 2.60 -1.01
N ALA A 199 16.52 3.84 -1.49
CA ALA A 199 17.60 4.28 -2.34
C ALA A 199 18.94 4.38 -1.60
N VAL A 200 18.93 4.82 -0.33
CA VAL A 200 20.13 4.79 0.53
C VAL A 200 20.54 3.35 0.79
N ALA A 201 19.60 2.50 1.21
CA ALA A 201 19.89 1.11 1.53
C ALA A 201 20.42 0.32 0.32
N GLY A 202 19.93 0.62 -0.88
CA GLY A 202 20.37 -0.03 -2.12
C GLY A 202 21.53 0.66 -2.84
N GLY A 203 21.99 1.84 -2.38
CA GLY A 203 23.11 2.56 -2.99
C GLY A 203 22.80 3.20 -4.36
N TRP A 204 21.56 3.63 -4.60
CA TRP A 204 21.10 4.19 -5.88
C TRP A 204 20.35 5.53 -5.74
N ILE A 205 20.71 6.31 -4.71
CA ILE A 205 20.21 7.69 -4.52
C ILE A 205 20.35 8.51 -5.82
N GLY A 206 19.31 9.28 -6.14
CA GLY A 206 19.19 10.08 -7.36
C GLY A 206 18.62 9.35 -8.58
N GLN A 207 18.57 8.01 -8.57
CA GLN A 207 17.96 7.24 -9.65
C GLN A 207 16.43 7.28 -9.56
N MET A 208 15.76 7.53 -10.69
CA MET A 208 14.30 7.63 -10.79
C MET A 208 13.70 6.51 -11.62
N PRO A 209 12.40 6.23 -11.42
CA PRO A 209 11.71 5.20 -12.17
C PRO A 209 11.45 5.68 -13.60
N VAL A 210 11.45 4.74 -14.52
CA VAL A 210 10.84 4.88 -15.85
C VAL A 210 9.44 4.28 -15.87
N THR A 211 9.06 3.52 -14.84
CA THR A 211 7.72 2.95 -14.68
C THR A 211 7.25 3.08 -13.23
N LEU A 212 6.02 3.57 -13.04
CA LEU A 212 5.29 3.48 -11.79
C LEU A 212 4.08 2.57 -12.00
N ILE A 213 3.93 1.58 -11.12
CA ILE A 213 2.82 0.63 -11.13
C ILE A 213 1.91 0.97 -9.97
N ARG A 214 0.61 1.19 -10.23
CA ARG A 214 -0.44 1.07 -9.20
C ARG A 214 -0.92 -0.36 -9.22
N ASP A 215 -0.51 -1.10 -8.22
CA ASP A 215 -0.74 -2.54 -8.10
C ASP A 215 -2.08 -2.80 -7.40
N ASN A 216 -2.82 -3.79 -7.90
CA ASN A 216 -4.06 -4.28 -7.30
C ASN A 216 -5.10 -3.19 -6.98
N VAL A 217 -5.42 -2.34 -7.96
CA VAL A 217 -6.34 -1.21 -7.78
C VAL A 217 -7.77 -1.70 -7.57
N ILE A 218 -8.27 -1.51 -6.34
CA ILE A 218 -9.65 -1.85 -5.93
C ILE A 218 -10.61 -0.64 -5.86
N ASN A 219 -10.12 0.56 -6.17
CA ASN A 219 -10.93 1.77 -6.06
C ASN A 219 -11.97 1.83 -7.20
N GLN A 220 -13.24 1.61 -6.88
CA GLN A 220 -14.30 1.52 -7.89
C GLN A 220 -14.43 2.78 -8.75
N ALA A 221 -14.22 3.97 -8.18
CA ALA A 221 -14.23 5.20 -8.95
C ALA A 221 -13.11 5.22 -10.00
N THR A 222 -11.93 4.68 -9.69
CA THR A 222 -10.83 4.53 -10.64
C THR A 222 -11.20 3.55 -11.75
N LEU A 223 -11.70 2.36 -11.37
CA LEU A 223 -12.07 1.30 -12.31
C LEU A 223 -13.16 1.77 -13.30
N ASN A 224 -14.25 2.35 -12.79
CA ASN A 224 -15.35 2.83 -13.62
C ASN A 224 -14.93 3.95 -14.59
N ASN A 225 -14.06 4.87 -14.16
CA ASN A 225 -13.61 5.99 -15.01
C ASN A 225 -12.57 5.57 -16.06
N THR A 226 -12.05 4.35 -15.99
CA THR A 226 -11.00 3.87 -16.90
C THR A 226 -11.42 2.64 -17.70
N GLU A 227 -12.62 2.11 -17.46
CA GLU A 227 -13.18 0.95 -18.14
C GLU A 227 -13.21 1.14 -19.66
N GLY A 228 -12.63 0.19 -20.39
CA GLY A 228 -12.59 0.19 -21.85
C GLY A 228 -11.67 1.25 -22.51
N LEU A 229 -11.12 2.20 -21.75
CA LEU A 229 -10.26 3.27 -22.28
C LEU A 229 -8.85 2.76 -22.61
N LYS A 230 -8.21 3.36 -23.62
CA LYS A 230 -6.83 3.04 -24.02
C LYS A 230 -6.05 4.30 -24.42
N GLY A 231 -4.72 4.18 -24.48
CA GLY A 231 -3.83 5.23 -24.98
C GLY A 231 -3.95 6.56 -24.24
N GLU A 232 -4.03 7.67 -24.98
CA GLU A 232 -4.12 9.02 -24.42
C GLU A 232 -5.42 9.27 -23.65
N GLU A 233 -6.52 8.66 -24.06
CA GLU A 233 -7.81 8.76 -23.34
C GLU A 233 -7.70 8.12 -21.95
N LEU A 234 -7.12 6.91 -21.87
CA LEU A 234 -6.85 6.24 -20.59
C LEU A 234 -5.92 7.07 -19.71
N LYS A 235 -4.81 7.58 -20.26
CA LYS A 235 -3.87 8.41 -19.50
C LYS A 235 -4.56 9.63 -18.91
N THR A 236 -5.33 10.35 -19.73
CA THR A 236 -6.05 11.56 -19.32
C THR A 236 -7.09 11.24 -18.26
N ALA A 237 -7.93 10.22 -18.48
CA ALA A 237 -8.96 9.81 -17.54
C ALA A 237 -8.35 9.35 -16.22
N PHE A 238 -7.33 8.49 -16.26
CA PHE A 238 -6.63 8.03 -15.08
C PHE A 238 -6.10 9.21 -14.27
N LEU A 239 -5.19 10.01 -14.83
CA LEU A 239 -4.46 11.06 -14.09
C LEU A 239 -5.37 12.18 -13.56
N ASN A 240 -6.42 12.54 -14.30
CA ASN A 240 -7.22 13.73 -13.98
C ASN A 240 -8.56 13.39 -13.31
N ASN A 241 -9.14 12.23 -13.59
CA ASN A 241 -10.52 11.91 -13.19
C ASN A 241 -10.60 10.80 -12.14
N THR A 242 -9.47 10.17 -11.76
CA THR A 242 -9.48 9.10 -10.75
C THR A 242 -8.75 9.48 -9.47
N PRO A 243 -9.19 8.98 -8.30
CA PRO A 243 -8.44 9.16 -7.05
C PRO A 243 -6.99 8.65 -7.13
N ASN A 244 -6.77 7.47 -7.72
CA ASN A 244 -5.42 6.91 -7.87
C ASN A 244 -4.53 7.72 -8.81
N GLY A 245 -5.07 8.17 -9.93
CA GLY A 245 -4.30 8.97 -10.88
C GLY A 245 -4.02 10.37 -10.37
N LYS A 246 -4.94 11.02 -9.64
CA LYS A 246 -4.65 12.31 -8.96
C LYS A 246 -3.54 12.18 -7.93
N SER A 247 -3.57 11.12 -7.11
CA SER A 247 -2.47 10.80 -6.18
C SER A 247 -1.17 10.55 -6.93
N THR A 248 -1.23 9.80 -8.04
CA THR A 248 -0.06 9.54 -8.91
C THR A 248 0.49 10.85 -9.48
N ALA A 249 -0.35 11.73 -10.02
CA ALA A 249 0.08 13.02 -10.58
C ALA A 249 0.83 13.87 -9.54
N LYS A 250 0.33 13.94 -8.29
CA LYS A 250 1.03 14.63 -7.20
C LYS A 250 2.38 14.00 -6.84
N ILE A 251 2.47 12.67 -6.86
CA ILE A 251 3.75 11.97 -6.68
C ILE A 251 4.69 12.34 -7.83
N LEU A 252 4.26 12.23 -9.09
CA LEU A 252 5.11 12.55 -10.23
C LEU A 252 5.62 14.00 -10.17
N GLU A 253 4.75 14.94 -9.80
CA GLU A 253 5.14 16.33 -9.57
C GLU A 253 6.24 16.47 -8.51
N ALA A 254 6.07 15.83 -7.34
CA ALA A 254 7.05 15.87 -6.24
C ALA A 254 8.43 15.29 -6.60
N PHE A 255 8.52 14.45 -7.64
CA PHE A 255 9.76 13.87 -8.15
C PHE A 255 10.26 14.49 -9.46
N ASN A 256 9.63 15.56 -9.93
CA ASN A 256 9.89 16.19 -11.23
C ASN A 256 9.83 15.19 -12.40
N LEU A 257 8.78 14.36 -12.39
CA LEU A 257 8.48 13.34 -13.39
C LEU A 257 7.17 13.68 -14.12
N GLU A 258 7.04 13.17 -15.34
CA GLU A 258 5.82 13.24 -16.13
C GLU A 258 5.45 11.87 -16.72
N ALA A 259 4.15 11.61 -16.83
CA ALA A 259 3.64 10.39 -17.42
C ALA A 259 3.58 10.49 -18.96
N THR A 260 4.22 9.56 -19.65
CA THR A 260 4.21 9.48 -21.11
C THR A 260 3.07 8.62 -21.63
N SER A 261 2.71 7.55 -20.91
CA SER A 261 1.58 6.68 -21.25
C SER A 261 1.06 5.95 -20.02
N VAL A 262 -0.21 5.54 -20.05
CA VAL A 262 -0.81 4.63 -19.06
C VAL A 262 -1.34 3.40 -19.77
N LYS A 263 -1.12 2.23 -19.18
CA LYS A 263 -1.74 0.96 -19.58
C LYS A 263 -2.41 0.33 -18.36
N VAL A 264 -3.46 -0.43 -18.60
CA VAL A 264 -4.09 -1.28 -17.59
C VAL A 264 -3.91 -2.74 -18.00
N GLU A 265 -3.52 -3.58 -17.03
CA GLU A 265 -3.48 -5.03 -17.19
C GLU A 265 -4.24 -5.67 -16.05
N GLU A 266 -5.04 -6.69 -16.37
CA GLU A 266 -5.72 -7.50 -15.37
C GLU A 266 -4.89 -8.76 -15.12
N ILE A 267 -4.44 -8.94 -13.88
CA ILE A 267 -3.67 -10.11 -13.43
C ILE A 267 -4.46 -10.72 -12.28
N ASP A 268 -4.84 -11.99 -12.41
CA ASP A 268 -5.65 -12.72 -11.43
C ASP A 268 -6.94 -12.00 -11.01
N GLY A 269 -7.54 -11.24 -11.94
CA GLY A 269 -8.77 -10.48 -11.72
C GLY A 269 -8.56 -9.13 -11.02
N ASP A 270 -7.32 -8.73 -10.74
CA ASP A 270 -6.97 -7.45 -10.17
C ASP A 270 -6.37 -6.51 -11.25
N ALA A 271 -6.83 -5.26 -11.26
CA ALA A 271 -6.42 -4.26 -12.24
C ALA A 271 -5.15 -3.54 -11.80
N ASN A 272 -4.14 -3.54 -12.67
CA ASN A 272 -2.84 -2.92 -12.46
C ASN A 272 -2.62 -1.81 -13.47
N PHE A 273 -2.28 -0.60 -13.00
CA PHE A 273 -2.02 0.53 -13.90
C PHE A 273 -0.52 0.77 -14.01
N TYR A 274 0.01 0.59 -15.21
CA TYR A 274 1.40 0.83 -15.56
C TYR A 274 1.52 2.22 -16.17
N VAL A 275 2.25 3.10 -15.48
CA VAL A 275 2.50 4.48 -15.88
C VAL A 275 3.95 4.58 -16.33
N ASN A 276 4.18 4.80 -17.63
CA ASN A 276 5.52 5.06 -18.14
C ASN A 276 5.89 6.52 -17.90
N LEU A 277 7.15 6.77 -17.53
CA LEU A 277 7.62 8.03 -16.99
C LEU A 277 8.84 8.57 -17.74
N LYS A 278 8.99 9.89 -17.73
CA LYS A 278 10.24 10.58 -18.03
C LYS A 278 10.46 11.74 -17.05
N ARG A 279 11.69 12.24 -16.99
CA ARG A 279 12.00 13.50 -16.30
C ARG A 279 11.35 14.67 -17.03
N LYS A 280 10.85 15.64 -16.27
CA LYS A 280 10.44 16.95 -16.80
C LYS A 280 11.66 17.79 -17.18
#